data_AF-A0A923XXF6-F1
#
_entry.id   AF-A0A923XXF6-F1
#
_cell.length_a   1.000
_cell.length_b   1.000
_cell.length_c   1.000
_cell.angle_alpha   90.00
_cell.angle_beta   90.00
_cell.angle_gamma   90.00
#
_symmetry.space_group_name_H-M   'P 1'
#
loop_
_entity.id
_entity.type
_entity.pdbx_description
1 polymer ?
#
loop_
_entity_poly.entity_id
_entity_poly.type
_entity_poly.pdbx_seq_one_letter_code
_entity_poly.pdbx_strand_id
1 'polypeptide(L)'
;MIKQFGLAVALIAAPVGLFTAAEVWLVLHPAMAKVALSMGDMAPLQAIVTDMQTVVAKGDRPGAEARITDLETACEDDQATMLPLYPVAWGGVDGLIDTALHALRDNAPDAAKVTAALGALQAGLANPRGATGSGGATGAGCCGHGCRRACVGLRNHDLRGPGQPPTQMDKAAITDLLTKATERCNADDDTHAEAFSASALALLDKGA
;
A
#
# COMPACT_ATOMS: atom_id res chain seq x y z
N MET A 1 -25.92 51.66 12.97
CA MET A 1 -26.24 50.35 12.36
C MET A 1 -25.57 50.14 10.99
N ILE A 2 -25.62 51.07 10.03
CA ILE A 2 -25.04 50.90 8.67
C ILE A 2 -23.54 50.51 8.68
N LYS A 3 -22.76 51.07 9.61
CA LYS A 3 -21.31 50.83 9.72
C LYS A 3 -20.95 49.40 10.18
N GLN A 4 -21.84 48.74 10.92
CA GLN A 4 -21.64 47.35 11.38
C GLN A 4 -22.00 46.33 10.29
N PHE A 5 -23.00 46.64 9.45
CA PHE A 5 -23.34 45.82 8.28
C PHE A 5 -22.21 45.79 7.24
N GLY A 6 -21.55 46.92 6.99
CA GLY A 6 -20.41 46.97 6.08
C GLY A 6 -19.22 46.11 6.53
N LEU A 7 -18.95 46.07 7.84
CA LEU A 7 -17.87 45.26 8.41
C LEU A 7 -18.15 43.75 8.28
N ALA A 8 -19.41 43.33 8.51
CA ALA A 8 -19.80 41.93 8.39
C ALA A 8 -19.71 41.42 6.95
N VAL A 9 -20.13 42.23 5.96
CA VAL A 9 -20.00 41.87 4.54
C VAL A 9 -18.53 41.75 4.14
N ALA A 10 -17.66 42.66 4.59
CA ALA A 10 -16.23 42.59 4.30
C ALA A 10 -15.55 41.34 4.88
N LEU A 11 -15.92 40.96 6.11
CA LEU A 11 -15.37 39.77 6.80
C LEU A 11 -15.79 38.44 6.17
N ILE A 12 -16.89 38.40 5.41
CA ILE A 12 -17.33 37.19 4.69
C ILE A 12 -16.80 37.21 3.25
N ALA A 13 -16.87 38.34 2.57
CA ALA A 13 -16.44 38.44 1.17
C ALA A 13 -14.92 38.22 1.00
N ALA A 14 -14.10 38.67 1.96
CA ALA A 14 -12.65 38.50 1.91
C ALA A 14 -12.19 37.02 1.96
N PRO A 15 -12.59 36.19 2.94
CA PRO A 15 -12.19 34.77 2.95
C PRO A 15 -12.79 33.98 1.80
N VAL A 16 -14.02 34.28 1.37
CA VAL A 16 -14.64 33.63 0.20
C VAL A 16 -13.91 34.00 -1.10
N GLY A 17 -13.54 35.27 -1.27
CA GLY A 17 -12.75 35.74 -2.41
C GLY A 17 -11.35 35.12 -2.45
N LEU A 18 -10.69 34.99 -1.30
CA LEU A 18 -9.38 34.35 -1.20
C LEU A 18 -9.45 32.85 -1.53
N PHE A 19 -10.45 32.15 -0.99
CA PHE A 19 -10.64 30.72 -1.23
C PHE A 19 -10.95 30.44 -2.71
N THR A 20 -11.86 31.20 -3.32
CA THR A 20 -12.21 31.05 -4.74
C THR A 20 -11.03 31.37 -5.66
N ALA A 21 -10.22 32.39 -5.36
CA ALA A 21 -9.02 32.69 -6.11
C ALA A 21 -7.96 31.59 -5.98
N ALA A 22 -7.80 31.00 -4.80
CA ALA A 22 -6.89 29.87 -4.57
C ALA A 22 -7.31 28.63 -5.35
N GLU A 23 -8.61 28.30 -5.38
CA GLU A 23 -9.13 27.17 -6.16
C GLU A 23 -8.93 27.38 -7.67
N VAL A 24 -9.22 28.58 -8.18
CA VAL A 24 -8.97 28.92 -9.59
C VAL A 24 -7.48 28.83 -9.93
N TRP A 25 -6.60 29.29 -9.03
CA TRP A 25 -5.15 29.20 -9.20
C TRP A 25 -4.66 27.75 -9.22
N LEU A 26 -5.22 26.86 -8.38
CA LEU A 26 -4.92 25.43 -8.37
C LEU A 26 -5.37 24.71 -9.65
N VAL A 27 -6.54 25.08 -10.20
CA VAL A 27 -7.05 24.53 -11.47
C VAL A 27 -6.17 24.94 -12.66
N LEU A 28 -5.62 26.15 -12.64
CA LEU A 28 -4.76 26.68 -13.71
C LEU A 28 -3.29 26.19 -13.63
N HIS A 29 -2.84 25.71 -12.47
CA HIS A 29 -1.48 25.21 -12.24
C HIS A 29 -1.49 23.71 -11.87
N PRO A 30 -1.87 22.81 -12.79
CA PRO A 30 -2.07 21.39 -12.51
C PRO A 30 -0.77 20.68 -12.07
N ALA A 31 0.40 21.22 -12.40
CA ALA A 31 1.68 20.70 -11.93
C ALA A 31 1.83 20.81 -10.40
N MET A 32 1.33 21.87 -9.77
CA MET A 32 1.36 22.02 -8.31
C MET A 32 0.25 21.21 -7.63
N ALA A 33 -0.91 21.07 -8.27
CA ALA A 33 -1.95 20.13 -7.83
C ALA A 33 -1.46 18.67 -7.88
N LYS A 34 -0.61 18.33 -8.85
CA LYS A 34 -0.01 16.99 -8.97
C LYS A 34 1.03 16.70 -7.89
N VAL A 35 1.75 17.71 -7.39
CA VAL A 35 2.67 17.58 -6.23
C VAL A 35 1.89 17.42 -4.92
N ALA A 36 0.79 18.15 -4.74
CA ALA A 36 -0.10 17.95 -3.57
C ALA A 36 -0.83 16.60 -3.58
N LEU A 37 -0.85 15.91 -4.73
CA LEU A 37 -1.41 14.57 -4.92
C LEU A 37 -0.35 13.51 -5.23
N SER A 38 0.95 13.79 -5.16
CA SER A 38 1.98 12.75 -5.36
C SER A 38 2.35 12.09 -4.04
N MET A 39 2.70 10.81 -4.06
CA MET A 39 3.29 10.12 -2.91
C MET A 39 4.76 10.52 -2.72
N GLY A 40 5.13 11.77 -2.97
CA GLY A 40 6.53 12.18 -3.06
C GLY A 40 7.22 11.79 -4.36
N ASP A 41 8.56 11.75 -4.33
CA ASP A 41 9.42 11.46 -5.47
C ASP A 41 9.72 9.96 -5.54
N MET A 42 9.25 9.30 -6.60
CA MET A 42 9.48 7.87 -6.87
C MET A 42 10.61 7.64 -7.88
N ALA A 43 11.29 8.70 -8.34
CA ALA A 43 12.34 8.59 -9.33
C ALA A 43 13.52 7.70 -8.91
N PRO A 44 13.98 7.71 -7.63
CA PRO A 44 15.05 6.81 -7.19
C PRO A 44 14.69 5.33 -7.36
N LEU A 45 13.51 4.92 -6.88
CA LEU A 45 13.01 3.54 -7.04
C LEU A 45 12.86 3.16 -8.52
N GLN A 46 12.32 4.06 -9.35
CA GLN A 46 12.19 3.81 -10.80
C GLN A 46 13.53 3.63 -11.50
N ALA A 47 14.56 4.39 -11.11
CA ALA A 47 15.90 4.25 -11.65
C ALA A 47 16.51 2.89 -11.28
N ILE A 48 16.39 2.49 -10.00
CA ILE A 48 16.84 1.18 -9.51
C ILE A 48 16.18 0.04 -10.30
N VAL A 49 14.85 0.11 -10.50
CA VAL A 49 14.11 -0.93 -11.23
C VAL A 49 14.49 -0.97 -12.72
N THR A 50 14.75 0.19 -13.33
CA THR A 50 15.24 0.27 -14.73
C THR A 50 16.63 -0.38 -14.87
N ASP A 51 17.54 -0.11 -13.93
CA ASP A 51 18.86 -0.74 -13.90
C ASP A 51 18.73 -2.25 -13.66
N MET A 52 17.81 -2.66 -12.78
CA MET A 52 17.51 -4.05 -12.50
C MET A 52 17.00 -4.80 -13.74
N GLN A 53 16.09 -4.21 -14.50
CA GLN A 53 15.63 -4.75 -15.79
C GLN A 53 16.81 -4.93 -16.76
N THR A 54 17.76 -3.98 -16.77
CA THR A 54 18.95 -4.03 -17.63
C THR A 54 19.91 -5.15 -17.25
N VAL A 55 20.19 -5.37 -15.96
CA VAL A 55 21.08 -6.47 -15.51
C VAL A 55 20.43 -7.83 -15.70
N VAL A 56 19.12 -7.95 -15.46
CA VAL A 56 18.37 -9.19 -15.72
C VAL A 56 18.38 -9.54 -17.20
N ALA A 57 18.16 -8.57 -18.09
CA ALA A 57 18.21 -8.79 -19.54
C ALA A 57 19.59 -9.26 -20.03
N LYS A 58 20.66 -8.91 -19.31
CA LYS A 58 22.03 -9.36 -19.59
C LYS A 58 22.36 -10.73 -18.98
N GLY A 59 21.51 -11.27 -18.12
CA GLY A 59 21.80 -12.47 -17.32
C GLY A 59 22.88 -12.23 -16.26
N ASP A 60 23.12 -10.97 -15.86
CA ASP A 60 24.13 -10.60 -14.87
C ASP A 60 23.58 -10.82 -13.45
N ARG A 61 23.81 -12.02 -12.92
CA ARG A 61 23.33 -12.41 -11.60
C ARG A 61 23.98 -11.62 -10.45
N PRO A 62 25.32 -11.43 -10.40
CA PRO A 62 25.93 -10.53 -9.42
C PRO A 62 25.39 -9.10 -9.50
N GLY A 63 25.19 -8.58 -10.72
CA GLY A 63 24.57 -7.26 -10.91
C GLY A 63 23.12 -7.20 -10.40
N ALA A 64 22.34 -8.25 -10.60
CA ALA A 64 20.97 -8.34 -10.07
C ALA A 64 20.94 -8.38 -8.53
N GLU A 65 21.84 -9.15 -7.89
CA GLU A 65 21.95 -9.21 -6.42
C GLU A 65 22.31 -7.84 -5.82
N ALA A 66 23.22 -7.10 -6.46
CA ALA A 66 23.54 -5.74 -6.07
C ALA A 66 22.32 -4.81 -6.17
N ARG A 67 21.58 -4.86 -7.29
CA ARG A 67 20.40 -4.00 -7.46
C ARG A 67 19.24 -4.36 -6.53
N ILE A 68 19.11 -5.64 -6.14
CA ILE A 68 18.14 -6.05 -5.12
C ILE A 68 18.42 -5.35 -3.81
N THR A 69 19.69 -5.32 -3.39
CA THR A 69 20.12 -4.65 -2.16
C THR A 69 19.85 -3.15 -2.22
N ASP A 70 20.13 -2.51 -3.35
CA ASP A 70 19.83 -1.09 -3.55
C ASP A 70 18.32 -0.80 -3.46
N LEU A 71 17.49 -1.70 -4.03
CA LEU A 71 16.03 -1.56 -4.03
C LEU A 71 15.47 -1.68 -2.61
N GLU A 72 15.95 -2.65 -1.82
CA GLU A 72 15.52 -2.82 -0.43
C GLU A 72 15.92 -1.62 0.43
N THR A 73 17.17 -1.15 0.29
CA THR A 73 17.65 0.02 1.04
C THR A 73 16.80 1.26 0.74
N ALA A 74 16.54 1.54 -0.55
CA ALA A 74 15.70 2.67 -0.94
C ALA A 74 14.24 2.52 -0.46
N CYS A 75 13.72 1.28 -0.47
CA CYS A 75 12.37 1.00 0.05
C CYS A 75 12.27 1.29 1.55
N GLU A 76 13.28 0.89 2.34
CA GLU A 76 13.35 1.16 3.79
C GLU A 76 13.38 2.67 4.09
N ASP A 77 14.22 3.42 3.36
CA ASP A 77 14.34 4.87 3.50
C ASP A 77 13.00 5.58 3.21
N ASP A 78 12.32 5.18 2.13
CA ASP A 78 11.04 5.78 1.74
C ASP A 78 9.88 5.33 2.65
N GLN A 79 9.89 4.10 3.16
CA GLN A 79 8.82 3.53 3.98
C GLN A 79 8.55 4.37 5.23
N ALA A 80 9.59 4.83 5.92
CA ALA A 80 9.45 5.63 7.14
C ALA A 80 8.64 6.93 6.90
N THR A 81 8.71 7.47 5.68
CA THR A 81 8.03 8.71 5.30
C THR A 81 6.68 8.45 4.64
N MET A 82 6.58 7.41 3.80
CA MET A 82 5.41 7.15 2.97
C MET A 82 4.32 6.35 3.68
N LEU A 83 4.68 5.41 4.54
CA LEU A 83 3.71 4.55 5.22
C LEU A 83 2.71 5.33 6.12
N PRO A 84 3.13 6.34 6.91
CA PRO A 84 2.20 7.12 7.72
C PRO A 84 1.24 7.99 6.91
N LEU A 85 1.67 8.45 5.73
CA LEU A 85 0.92 9.40 4.90
C LEU A 85 0.03 8.70 3.87
N TYR A 86 0.49 7.58 3.31
CA TYR A 86 -0.12 6.90 2.17
C TYR A 86 -0.17 5.38 2.35
N PRO A 87 -0.76 4.85 3.44
CA PRO A 87 -0.66 3.43 3.79
C PRO A 87 -1.25 2.47 2.74
N VAL A 88 -2.31 2.90 2.03
CA VAL A 88 -2.96 2.10 0.98
C VAL A 88 -2.05 1.99 -0.24
N ALA A 89 -1.65 3.14 -0.77
CA ALA A 89 -0.91 3.22 -2.01
C ALA A 89 0.54 2.74 -1.85
N TRP A 90 1.15 2.99 -0.68
CA TRP A 90 2.45 2.42 -0.33
C TRP A 90 2.37 0.90 -0.23
N GLY A 91 1.35 0.34 0.44
CA GLY A 91 1.15 -1.11 0.50
C GLY A 91 1.01 -1.75 -0.89
N GLY A 92 0.38 -1.04 -1.84
CA GLY A 92 0.30 -1.48 -3.24
C GLY A 92 1.66 -1.53 -3.94
N VAL A 93 2.49 -0.50 -3.76
CA VAL A 93 3.87 -0.45 -4.30
C VAL A 93 4.75 -1.51 -3.64
N ASP A 94 4.73 -1.60 -2.32
CA ASP A 94 5.48 -2.55 -1.51
C ASP A 94 5.16 -4.01 -1.88
N GLY A 95 3.88 -4.32 -2.13
CA GLY A 95 3.48 -5.63 -2.64
C GLY A 95 4.03 -5.95 -4.04
N LEU A 96 4.22 -4.94 -4.91
CA LEU A 96 4.88 -5.12 -6.20
C LEU A 96 6.39 -5.31 -6.05
N ILE A 97 7.02 -4.60 -5.10
CA ILE A 97 8.43 -4.78 -4.74
C ILE A 97 8.67 -6.22 -4.26
N ASP A 98 7.86 -6.70 -3.30
CA ASP A 98 7.91 -8.08 -2.81
C ASP A 98 7.77 -9.10 -3.94
N THR A 99 6.82 -8.87 -4.86
CA THR A 99 6.60 -9.78 -6.00
C THR A 99 7.82 -9.84 -6.91
N ALA A 100 8.47 -8.71 -7.18
CA ALA A 100 9.68 -8.64 -7.99
C ALA A 100 10.87 -9.31 -7.29
N LEU A 101 11.09 -9.02 -6.00
CA LEU A 101 12.16 -9.62 -5.20
C LEU A 101 11.99 -11.13 -5.06
N HIS A 102 10.76 -11.61 -4.85
CA HIS A 102 10.47 -13.04 -4.79
C HIS A 102 10.80 -13.75 -6.11
N ALA A 103 10.39 -13.17 -7.25
CA ALA A 103 10.69 -13.74 -8.56
C ALA A 103 12.21 -13.81 -8.83
N LEU A 104 12.96 -12.79 -8.40
CA LEU A 104 14.41 -12.70 -8.59
C LEU A 104 15.20 -13.64 -7.68
N ARG A 105 14.71 -13.88 -6.45
CA ARG A 105 15.37 -14.70 -5.43
C ARG A 105 15.03 -16.19 -5.52
N ASP A 106 14.13 -16.58 -6.41
CA ASP A 106 13.86 -17.99 -6.65
C ASP A 106 15.16 -18.73 -7.02
N ASN A 107 15.32 -19.98 -6.56
CA ASN A 107 16.54 -20.76 -6.80
C ASN A 107 16.78 -20.96 -8.31
N ALA A 108 15.71 -21.00 -9.09
CA ALA A 108 15.72 -21.01 -10.55
C ALA A 108 14.75 -19.93 -11.08
N PRO A 109 15.18 -18.66 -11.17
CA PRO A 109 14.31 -17.56 -11.58
C PRO A 109 13.74 -17.80 -12.98
N ASP A 110 12.42 -17.82 -13.08
CA ASP A 110 11.74 -17.82 -14.37
C ASP A 110 11.86 -16.42 -14.99
N ALA A 111 12.61 -16.33 -16.10
CA ALA A 111 12.89 -15.07 -16.76
C ALA A 111 11.62 -14.31 -17.16
N ALA A 112 10.56 -15.00 -17.62
CA ALA A 112 9.32 -14.36 -18.00
C ALA A 112 8.58 -13.80 -16.78
N LYS A 113 8.58 -14.52 -15.65
CA LYS A 113 8.00 -14.04 -14.39
C LYS A 113 8.76 -12.85 -13.83
N VAL A 114 10.09 -12.89 -13.86
CA VAL A 114 10.95 -11.78 -13.41
C VAL A 114 10.69 -10.54 -14.26
N THR A 115 10.70 -10.65 -15.58
CA THR A 115 10.42 -9.52 -16.47
C THR A 115 9.01 -8.96 -16.25
N ALA A 116 8.00 -9.81 -16.09
CA ALA A 116 6.64 -9.37 -15.82
C ALA A 116 6.53 -8.65 -14.47
N ALA A 117 7.16 -9.19 -13.42
CA ALA A 117 7.14 -8.59 -12.08
C ALA A 117 7.86 -7.23 -12.05
N LEU A 118 9.03 -7.11 -12.68
CA LEU A 118 9.74 -5.84 -12.80
C LEU A 118 8.98 -4.81 -13.65
N GLY A 119 8.27 -5.25 -14.69
CA GLY A 119 7.41 -4.38 -15.49
C GLY A 119 6.21 -3.87 -14.70
N ALA A 120 5.56 -4.74 -13.93
CA ALA A 120 4.46 -4.38 -13.04
C ALA A 120 4.91 -3.40 -11.94
N LEU A 121 6.07 -3.66 -11.33
CA LEU A 121 6.67 -2.75 -10.36
C LEU A 121 6.97 -1.37 -10.98
N GLN A 122 7.59 -1.32 -12.16
CA GLN A 122 7.86 -0.05 -12.85
C GLN A 122 6.57 0.75 -13.12
N ALA A 123 5.52 0.08 -13.58
CA ALA A 123 4.22 0.70 -13.80
C ALA A 123 3.58 1.18 -12.49
N GLY A 124 3.71 0.39 -11.41
CA GLY A 124 3.28 0.74 -10.07
C GLY A 124 4.00 1.98 -9.54
N LEU A 125 5.32 2.07 -9.68
CA LEU A 125 6.09 3.24 -9.25
C LEU A 125 5.77 4.50 -10.08
N ALA A 126 5.44 4.35 -11.36
CA ALA A 126 4.99 5.45 -12.21
C ALA A 126 3.57 5.94 -11.86
N ASN A 127 2.73 5.05 -11.31
CA ASN A 127 1.36 5.35 -10.87
C ASN A 127 1.04 4.68 -9.52
N PRO A 128 1.62 5.15 -8.41
CA PRO A 128 1.62 4.41 -7.14
C PRO A 128 0.25 4.38 -6.47
N ARG A 129 -0.66 5.30 -6.82
CA ARG A 129 -2.06 5.27 -6.38
C ARG A 129 -2.91 4.21 -7.07
N GLY A 130 -2.50 3.78 -8.27
CA GLY A 130 -3.13 2.69 -9.01
C GLY A 130 -2.40 1.36 -8.84
N ALA A 131 -1.32 1.33 -8.04
CA ALA A 131 -0.58 0.11 -7.76
C ALA A 131 -1.46 -0.84 -6.95
N THR A 132 -2.04 -1.82 -7.63
CA THR A 132 -2.66 -2.98 -6.99
C THR A 132 -1.64 -4.10 -6.99
N GLY A 133 -0.60 -3.96 -6.17
CA GLY A 133 0.16 -5.14 -5.76
C GLY A 133 -0.81 -6.14 -5.15
N SER A 134 -0.52 -7.43 -5.24
CA SER A 134 -1.32 -8.50 -4.63
C SER A 134 -1.54 -8.31 -3.11
N GLY A 135 -0.86 -7.34 -2.49
CA GLY A 135 -1.10 -6.81 -1.15
C GLY A 135 -1.91 -5.50 -1.15
N GLY A 136 -3.23 -5.58 -1.26
CA GLY A 136 -4.13 -4.45 -1.05
C GLY A 136 -4.32 -4.08 0.44
N ALA A 137 -3.50 -3.15 0.94
CA ALA A 137 -3.78 -2.03 1.86
C ALA A 137 -4.43 -2.22 3.27
N THR A 138 -3.70 -1.85 4.32
CA THR A 138 -3.87 -0.64 5.19
C THR A 138 -3.17 -0.82 6.55
N GLY A 139 -2.38 0.18 6.98
CA GLY A 139 -2.22 0.70 8.34
C GLY A 139 -1.85 -0.21 9.53
N ALA A 140 -0.97 0.32 10.38
CA ALA A 140 -0.47 -0.22 11.65
C ALA A 140 0.52 -1.38 11.47
N GLY A 141 1.74 -1.14 11.98
CA GLY A 141 2.94 -1.89 11.65
C GLY A 141 2.83 -3.38 11.90
N CYS A 142 3.66 -4.15 11.20
CA CYS A 142 4.34 -5.31 11.75
C CYS A 142 5.49 -5.72 10.83
N CYS A 143 6.53 -6.23 11.49
CA CYS A 143 7.76 -6.78 10.95
C CYS A 143 7.46 -8.07 10.15
N GLY A 144 8.28 -8.37 9.13
CA GLY A 144 8.40 -9.70 8.55
C GLY A 144 7.44 -10.06 7.40
N HIS A 145 8.00 -10.73 6.39
CA HIS A 145 7.37 -11.11 5.11
C HIS A 145 6.12 -12.02 5.23
N GLY A 146 5.79 -12.59 6.39
CA GLY A 146 4.66 -13.52 6.56
C GLY A 146 3.34 -12.91 7.06
N CYS A 147 3.36 -11.81 7.83
CA CYS A 147 2.13 -11.24 8.41
C CYS A 147 1.20 -10.53 7.37
N ARG A 148 1.64 -10.46 6.10
CA ARG A 148 0.97 -9.73 5.01
C ARG A 148 -0.32 -10.39 4.48
N ARG A 149 -0.46 -11.73 4.49
CA ARG A 149 -1.68 -12.42 3.99
C ARG A 149 -2.79 -12.51 5.02
N ALA A 150 -2.42 -12.71 6.28
CA ALA A 150 -3.36 -12.94 7.38
C ALA A 150 -4.15 -11.67 7.75
N CYS A 151 -3.52 -10.50 7.76
CA CYS A 151 -4.16 -9.24 8.19
C CYS A 151 -5.03 -8.59 7.10
N VAL A 152 -4.70 -8.77 5.83
CA VAL A 152 -5.41 -8.14 4.69
C VAL A 152 -6.77 -8.80 4.42
N GLY A 153 -6.91 -10.10 4.67
CA GLY A 153 -8.21 -10.79 4.54
C GLY A 153 -9.25 -10.36 5.57
N LEU A 154 -8.83 -9.97 6.77
CA LEU A 154 -9.73 -9.70 7.90
C LEU A 154 -10.12 -8.23 8.05
N ARG A 155 -9.28 -7.30 7.58
CA ARG A 155 -9.61 -5.87 7.58
C ARG A 155 -10.50 -5.47 6.40
N ASN A 156 -10.47 -6.24 5.32
CA ASN A 156 -11.35 -6.08 4.16
C ASN A 156 -12.70 -6.79 4.32
N HIS A 157 -13.24 -6.91 5.54
CA HIS A 157 -14.65 -7.26 5.75
C HIS A 157 -15.60 -6.11 5.37
N ASP A 158 -15.46 -5.69 4.11
CA ASP A 158 -16.54 -5.15 3.28
C ASP A 158 -16.39 -5.67 1.84
N LEU A 159 -15.97 -6.94 1.66
CA LEU A 159 -16.12 -7.62 0.37
C LEU A 159 -17.58 -8.09 0.23
N ARG A 160 -18.41 -7.12 -0.12
CA ARG A 160 -19.71 -7.18 -0.76
C ARG A 160 -19.98 -8.50 -1.52
N GLY A 161 -20.68 -9.41 -0.85
CA GLY A 161 -21.51 -10.47 -1.40
C GLY A 161 -22.74 -10.65 -0.49
N PRO A 162 -23.93 -10.98 -1.00
CA PRO A 162 -25.14 -11.09 -0.18
C PRO A 162 -25.08 -12.38 0.64
N GLY A 163 -24.89 -12.27 1.95
CA GLY A 163 -24.91 -13.40 2.88
C GLY A 163 -25.19 -12.91 4.30
N GLN A 164 -26.04 -13.62 5.02
CA GLN A 164 -26.66 -13.22 6.29
C GLN A 164 -25.62 -12.92 7.41
N PRO A 165 -25.93 -12.08 8.42
CA PRO A 165 -24.94 -11.75 9.45
C PRO A 165 -24.59 -12.97 10.33
N PRO A 166 -23.31 -13.13 10.72
CA PRO A 166 -22.87 -14.24 11.56
C PRO A 166 -23.61 -14.26 12.90
N THR A 167 -23.88 -15.46 13.41
CA THR A 167 -24.50 -15.62 14.72
C THR A 167 -23.58 -15.06 15.81
N GLN A 168 -24.14 -14.69 16.97
CA GLN A 168 -23.35 -14.11 18.07
C GLN A 168 -22.21 -15.04 18.54
N MET A 169 -22.39 -16.35 18.40
CA MET A 169 -21.39 -17.36 18.75
C MET A 169 -20.23 -17.41 17.75
N ASP A 170 -20.52 -17.23 16.46
CA ASP A 170 -19.50 -17.16 15.40
C ASP A 170 -18.66 -15.89 15.55
N LYS A 171 -19.29 -14.75 15.90
CA LYS A 171 -18.56 -13.49 16.14
C LYS A 171 -17.55 -13.61 17.28
N ALA A 172 -17.90 -14.28 18.37
CA ALA A 172 -17.00 -14.48 19.50
C ALA A 172 -15.81 -15.39 19.11
N ALA A 173 -16.07 -16.49 18.39
CA ALA A 173 -15.03 -17.39 17.91
C ALA A 173 -14.09 -16.74 16.88
N ILE A 174 -14.65 -15.96 15.96
CA ILE A 174 -13.88 -15.18 14.98
C ILE A 174 -12.99 -14.16 15.71
N THR A 175 -13.53 -13.47 16.72
CA THR A 175 -12.77 -12.48 17.50
C THR A 175 -11.61 -13.12 18.29
N ASP A 176 -11.83 -14.29 18.90
CA ASP A 176 -10.77 -15.05 19.59
C ASP A 176 -9.66 -15.50 18.64
N LEU A 177 -10.02 -15.98 17.44
CA LEU A 177 -9.04 -16.34 16.40
C LEU A 177 -8.24 -15.13 15.92
N LEU A 178 -8.90 -13.97 15.81
CA LEU A 178 -8.23 -12.70 15.49
C LEU A 178 -7.24 -12.26 16.56
N THR A 179 -7.62 -12.38 17.84
CA THR A 179 -6.71 -12.08 18.96
C THR A 179 -5.49 -13.00 18.92
N LYS A 180 -5.67 -14.31 18.73
CA LYS A 180 -4.57 -15.27 18.63
C LYS A 180 -3.67 -15.01 17.42
N ALA A 181 -4.26 -14.67 16.26
CA ALA A 181 -3.48 -14.29 15.08
C ALA A 181 -2.62 -13.04 15.35
N THR A 182 -3.19 -12.05 16.04
CA THR A 182 -2.49 -10.81 16.44
C THR A 182 -1.35 -11.09 17.43
N GLU A 183 -1.59 -11.93 18.43
CA GLU A 183 -0.57 -12.34 19.40
C GLU A 183 0.60 -13.08 18.75
N ARG A 184 0.32 -13.95 17.77
CA ARG A 184 1.36 -14.68 17.03
C ARG A 184 2.13 -13.80 16.05
N CYS A 185 1.46 -12.85 15.38
CA CYS A 185 2.16 -11.87 14.56
C CYS A 185 3.08 -10.97 15.42
N ASN A 186 2.63 -10.55 16.61
CA ASN A 186 3.49 -9.81 17.56
C ASN A 186 4.68 -10.64 18.08
N ALA A 187 4.58 -11.97 18.05
CA ALA A 187 5.62 -12.89 18.48
C ALA A 187 6.54 -13.37 17.33
N ASP A 188 6.40 -12.81 16.12
CA ASP A 188 7.14 -13.22 14.91
C ASP A 188 6.87 -14.70 14.51
N ASP A 189 5.70 -15.23 14.90
CA ASP A 189 5.27 -16.61 14.65
C ASP A 189 4.26 -16.66 13.49
N ASP A 190 4.76 -16.41 12.28
CA ASP A 190 3.96 -16.27 11.05
C ASP A 190 3.11 -17.51 10.74
N THR A 191 3.67 -18.71 10.95
CA THR A 191 2.98 -19.97 10.61
C THR A 191 1.69 -20.13 11.41
N HIS A 192 1.73 -19.79 12.70
CA HIS A 192 0.55 -19.89 13.55
C HIS A 192 -0.40 -18.72 13.31
N ALA A 193 0.11 -17.51 13.04
CA ALA A 193 -0.71 -16.37 12.66
C ALA A 193 -1.58 -16.67 11.42
N GLU A 194 -0.99 -17.26 10.36
CA GLU A 194 -1.73 -17.65 9.16
C GLU A 194 -2.77 -18.75 9.43
N ALA A 195 -2.42 -19.76 10.24
CA ALA A 195 -3.34 -20.84 10.59
C ALA A 195 -4.59 -20.33 11.36
N PHE A 196 -4.42 -19.35 12.24
CA PHE A 196 -5.53 -18.72 12.96
C PHE A 196 -6.43 -17.90 12.03
N SER A 197 -5.85 -17.12 11.12
CA SER A 197 -6.62 -16.35 10.14
C SER A 197 -7.37 -17.23 9.14
N ALA A 198 -6.78 -18.34 8.68
CA ALA A 198 -7.46 -19.31 7.83
C ALA A 198 -8.65 -19.98 8.54
N SER A 199 -8.52 -20.25 9.84
CA SER A 199 -9.61 -20.79 10.66
C SER A 199 -10.75 -19.79 10.82
N ALA A 200 -10.44 -18.50 10.95
CA ALA A 200 -11.45 -17.44 11.04
C ALA A 200 -12.24 -17.30 9.72
N LEU A 201 -11.54 -17.36 8.57
CA LEU A 201 -12.15 -17.32 7.24
C LEU A 201 -13.10 -18.52 7.02
N ALA A 202 -12.68 -19.72 7.42
CA ALA A 202 -13.51 -20.91 7.30
C ALA A 202 -14.79 -20.85 8.16
N LEU A 203 -14.79 -20.09 9.26
CA LEU A 203 -16.00 -19.86 10.06
C LEU A 203 -16.94 -18.86 9.39
N LEU A 204 -16.40 -17.85 8.73
CA LEU A 204 -17.18 -16.88 7.95
C LEU A 204 -17.88 -17.57 6.76
N ASP A 205 -17.18 -18.46 6.06
CA ASP A 205 -17.74 -19.22 4.93
C ASP A 205 -18.81 -20.24 5.34
N LYS A 206 -18.74 -20.78 6.58
CA LYS A 206 -19.75 -21.70 7.13
C LYS A 206 -21.04 -21.00 7.57
N GLY A 207 -21.00 -19.68 7.76
CA GLY A 207 -22.16 -18.86 8.09
C GLY A 207 -22.95 -18.35 6.89
N ALA A 208 -22.49 -18.65 5.66
CA ALA A 208 -23.10 -18.28 4.38
C ALA A 208 -24.10 -19.32 3.85
#